data_AF-A0A848HYK8-F1
#
_entry.id   AF-A0A848HYK8-F1
#
_cell.length_a   1.000
_cell.length_b   1.000
_cell.length_c   1.000
_cell.angle_alpha   90.00
_cell.angle_beta   90.00
_cell.angle_gamma   90.00
#
_symmetry.space_group_name_H-M   'P 1'
#
loop_
_entity.id
_entity.type
_entity.pdbx_description
1 polymer ?
#
loop_
_entity_poly.entity_id
_entity_poly.type
_entity_poly.pdbx_seq_one_letter_code
_entity_poly.pdbx_strand_id
1 'polypeptide(L)'
;MSELTSPSLTELQAQRAQLDRQIAASTVAPLQAAHALLQQPSTAALADELEPLLAQLPAGDLAHVQISNVITVIRAVPGIIDQELARVSALVGEPE
;
A
#
# COMPACT_ATOMS: atom_id res chain seq x y z
N MET A 1 6.64 44.92 -11.06
CA MET A 1 7.37 43.81 -10.43
C MET A 1 6.51 43.36 -9.27
N SER A 2 5.92 42.17 -9.34
CA SER A 2 5.09 41.67 -8.24
C SER A 2 6.01 41.35 -7.06
N GLU A 3 5.78 42.00 -5.92
CA GLU A 3 6.42 41.63 -4.67
C GLU A 3 6.02 40.19 -4.32
N LEU A 4 6.99 39.29 -4.29
CA LEU A 4 6.81 37.96 -3.74
C LEU A 4 6.76 38.10 -2.22
N THR A 5 5.57 38.41 -1.68
CA THR A 5 5.30 38.28 -0.26
C THR A 5 5.52 36.82 0.13
N SER A 6 6.41 36.60 1.09
CA SER A 6 6.66 35.25 1.61
C SER A 6 5.39 34.71 2.28
N PRO A 7 4.96 33.49 1.97
CA PRO A 7 3.76 32.92 2.58
C PRO A 7 3.94 32.79 4.09
N SER A 8 2.87 33.06 4.81
CA SER A 8 2.75 32.82 6.25
C SER A 8 2.81 31.33 6.56
N LEU A 9 3.09 30.99 7.82
CA LEU A 9 3.10 29.60 8.29
C LEU A 9 1.74 28.90 8.04
N THR A 10 0.63 29.61 8.23
CA THR A 10 -0.72 29.09 7.99
C THR A 10 -0.95 28.78 6.51
N GLU A 11 -0.50 29.65 5.60
CA GLU A 11 -0.60 29.40 4.16
C GLU A 11 0.25 28.20 3.74
N LEU A 12 1.45 28.05 4.30
CA LEU A 12 2.30 26.87 4.05
C LEU A 12 1.65 25.57 4.57
N GLN A 13 0.99 25.62 5.73
CA GLN A 13 0.26 24.46 6.27
C GLN A 13 -0.94 24.08 5.40
N ALA A 14 -1.70 25.07 4.92
CA ALA A 14 -2.81 24.84 4.00
C ALA A 14 -2.34 24.25 2.66
N GLN A 15 -1.25 24.78 2.10
CA GLN A 15 -0.62 24.23 0.88
C GLN A 15 -0.16 22.79 1.08
N ARG A 16 0.45 22.48 2.23
CA ARG A 16 0.85 21.11 2.56
C ARG A 16 -0.36 20.17 2.63
N ALA A 17 -1.42 20.54 3.34
CA ALA A 17 -2.63 19.73 3.43
C ALA A 17 -3.26 19.49 2.05
N GLN A 18 -3.24 20.50 1.18
CA GLN A 18 -3.70 20.36 -0.19
C GLN A 18 -2.84 19.37 -1.00
N LEU A 19 -1.50 19.45 -0.88
CA LEU A 19 -0.59 18.50 -1.53
C LEU A 19 -0.80 17.07 -1.01
N ASP A 20 -0.95 16.89 0.30
CA ASP A 20 -1.19 15.59 0.92
C ASP A 20 -2.50 14.96 0.38
N ARG A 21 -3.56 15.76 0.18
CA ARG A 21 -4.81 15.29 -0.46
C ARG A 21 -4.63 14.93 -1.93
N GLN A 22 -3.87 15.72 -2.69
CA GLN A 22 -3.60 15.42 -4.11
C GLN A 22 -2.80 14.12 -4.27
N ILE A 23 -1.79 13.93 -3.42
CA ILE A 23 -1.00 12.69 -3.38
C ILE A 23 -1.92 11.52 -3.01
N ALA A 24 -2.72 11.65 -1.94
CA ALA A 24 -3.67 10.61 -1.53
C ALA A 24 -4.61 10.22 -2.68
N ALA A 25 -5.25 11.20 -3.34
CA ALA A 25 -6.13 10.97 -4.48
C ALA A 25 -5.43 10.21 -5.63
N SER A 26 -4.17 10.53 -5.92
CA SER A 26 -3.39 9.85 -6.96
C SER A 26 -3.02 8.39 -6.61
N THR A 27 -2.97 8.06 -5.31
CA THR A 27 -2.58 6.73 -4.82
C THR A 27 -3.74 5.76 -4.62
N VAL A 28 -4.98 6.24 -4.51
CA VAL A 28 -6.16 5.39 -4.28
C VAL A 28 -6.32 4.32 -5.36
N ALA A 29 -6.32 4.71 -6.64
CA ALA A 29 -6.56 3.77 -7.73
C ALA A 29 -5.47 2.68 -7.85
N PRO A 30 -4.17 3.01 -7.77
CA PRO A 30 -3.11 2.00 -7.69
C PRO A 30 -3.26 1.04 -6.49
N LEU A 31 -3.60 1.56 -5.30
CA LEU A 31 -3.79 0.74 -4.11
C LEU A 31 -4.99 -0.20 -4.26
N GLN A 32 -6.10 0.28 -4.82
CA GLN A 32 -7.27 -0.56 -5.12
C GLN A 32 -6.94 -1.66 -6.14
N ALA A 33 -6.18 -1.34 -7.18
CA ALA A 33 -5.75 -2.32 -8.18
C ALA A 33 -4.85 -3.40 -7.55
N ALA A 34 -3.87 -3.00 -6.73
CA ALA A 34 -3.01 -3.93 -6.00
C ALA A 34 -3.83 -4.80 -5.03
N HIS A 35 -4.76 -4.22 -4.30
CA HIS A 35 -5.66 -4.95 -3.40
C HIS A 35 -6.47 -6.01 -4.16
N ALA A 36 -7.10 -5.61 -5.27
CA ALA A 36 -7.91 -6.49 -6.09
C ALA A 36 -7.11 -7.69 -6.62
N LEU A 37 -5.86 -7.48 -7.04
CA LEU A 37 -4.96 -8.56 -7.48
C LEU A 37 -4.64 -9.55 -6.36
N LEU A 38 -4.36 -9.05 -5.15
CA LEU A 38 -4.02 -9.92 -4.02
C LEU A 38 -5.24 -10.66 -3.46
N GLN A 39 -6.45 -10.12 -3.62
CA GLN A 39 -7.71 -10.77 -3.24
C GLN A 39 -8.21 -11.79 -4.26
N GLN A 40 -7.54 -11.95 -5.41
CA GLN A 40 -7.95 -12.96 -6.38
C GLN A 40 -7.78 -14.37 -5.79
N PRO A 41 -8.75 -15.29 -6.00
CA PRO A 41 -8.65 -16.66 -5.49
C PRO A 41 -7.40 -17.38 -5.96
N SER A 42 -6.91 -17.08 -7.17
CA SER A 42 -5.65 -17.63 -7.69
C SER A 42 -4.43 -17.19 -6.89
N THR A 43 -4.42 -15.96 -6.39
CA THR A 43 -3.32 -15.44 -5.57
C THR A 43 -3.34 -16.09 -4.19
N ALA A 44 -4.52 -16.25 -3.58
CA ALA A 44 -4.66 -16.97 -2.31
C ALA A 44 -4.26 -18.45 -2.45
N ALA A 45 -4.74 -19.12 -3.51
CA ALA A 45 -4.41 -20.51 -3.80
C ALA A 45 -2.90 -20.73 -3.96
N LEU A 46 -2.17 -19.78 -4.56
CA LEU A 46 -0.72 -19.87 -4.68
C LEU A 46 -0.02 -19.99 -3.31
N ALA A 47 -0.46 -19.24 -2.28
CA ALA A 47 0.12 -19.38 -0.96
C ALA A 47 -0.14 -20.75 -0.34
N ASP A 48 -1.36 -21.27 -0.51
CA ASP A 48 -1.77 -22.57 0.02
C ASP A 48 -1.08 -23.74 -0.71
N GLU A 49 -0.82 -23.61 -2.01
CA GLU A 49 -0.07 -24.57 -2.81
C GLU A 49 1.43 -24.58 -2.48
N LEU A 50 1.98 -23.41 -2.15
CA LEU A 50 3.39 -23.25 -1.82
C LEU A 50 3.75 -23.71 -0.39
N GLU A 51 2.83 -23.59 0.56
CA GLU A 51 3.11 -23.91 1.97
C GLU A 51 3.54 -25.37 2.22
N PRO A 52 2.92 -26.39 1.59
CA PRO A 52 3.40 -27.78 1.67
C PRO A 52 4.81 -28.00 1.12
N LEU A 53 5.29 -27.13 0.22
CA LEU A 53 6.64 -27.23 -0.33
C LEU A 53 7.70 -26.80 0.67
N LEU A 54 7.37 -25.93 1.63
CA LEU A 54 8.32 -25.51 2.68
C LEU A 54 8.81 -26.70 3.51
N ALA A 55 7.92 -27.64 3.84
CA ALA A 55 8.28 -28.83 4.61
C ALA A 55 9.24 -29.79 3.86
N GLN A 56 9.35 -29.64 2.55
CA GLN A 56 10.20 -30.46 1.68
C GLN A 56 11.55 -29.79 1.40
N LEU A 57 11.70 -28.50 1.73
CA LEU A 57 12.91 -27.73 1.49
C LEU A 57 13.77 -27.64 2.75
N PRO A 58 15.11 -27.73 2.63
CA PRO A 58 15.98 -27.49 3.76
C PRO A 58 15.79 -26.07 4.32
N ALA A 59 15.63 -25.98 5.64
CA ALA A 59 15.55 -24.68 6.32
C ALA A 59 16.83 -23.88 6.05
N GLY A 60 16.69 -22.63 5.61
CA GLY A 60 17.81 -21.74 5.26
C GLY A 60 18.26 -21.80 3.79
N ASP A 61 17.69 -22.70 2.98
CA ASP A 61 17.86 -22.65 1.53
C ASP A 61 17.18 -21.40 0.94
N LEU A 62 17.75 -20.85 -0.14
CA LEU A 62 17.21 -19.70 -0.85
C LEU A 62 15.78 -19.97 -1.32
N ALA A 63 15.51 -21.19 -1.82
CA ALA A 63 14.17 -21.58 -2.25
C ALA A 63 13.17 -21.55 -1.10
N HIS A 64 13.55 -22.05 0.09
CA HIS A 64 12.72 -22.00 1.29
C HIS A 64 12.38 -20.55 1.67
N VAL A 65 13.40 -19.67 1.70
CA VAL A 65 13.22 -18.24 2.03
C VAL A 65 12.32 -17.54 1.01
N GLN A 66 12.52 -17.79 -0.28
CA GLN A 66 11.72 -17.18 -1.35
C GLN A 66 10.25 -17.59 -1.25
N ILE A 67 9.97 -18.88 -1.01
CA ILE A 67 8.59 -19.36 -0.84
C ILE A 67 7.94 -18.75 0.40
N SER A 68 8.65 -18.71 1.54
CA SER A 68 8.15 -18.06 2.75
C SER A 68 7.83 -16.58 2.52
N ASN A 69 8.66 -15.87 1.75
CA ASN A 69 8.42 -14.46 1.41
C ASN A 69 7.17 -14.28 0.55
N VAL A 70 6.97 -15.12 -0.46
CA VAL A 70 5.76 -15.06 -1.31
C VAL A 70 4.50 -15.30 -0.48
N ILE A 71 4.49 -16.35 0.36
CA ILE A 71 3.37 -16.65 1.27
C ILE A 71 3.10 -15.46 2.20
N THR A 72 4.16 -14.87 2.77
CA THR A 72 4.05 -13.71 3.65
C THR A 72 3.42 -12.52 2.94
N VAL A 73 3.85 -12.22 1.70
CA VAL A 73 3.28 -11.13 0.90
C VAL A 73 1.80 -11.38 0.64
N ILE A 74 1.44 -12.57 0.14
CA ILE A 74 0.05 -12.91 -0.19
C ILE A 74 -0.86 -12.80 1.03
N ARG A 75 -0.40 -13.25 2.21
CA ARG A 75 -1.22 -13.31 3.41
C ARG A 75 -1.25 -12.00 4.22
N ALA A 76 -0.17 -11.23 4.25
CA ALA A 76 -0.05 -10.05 5.10
C ALA A 76 -0.34 -8.73 4.36
N VAL A 77 0.07 -8.61 3.09
CA VAL A 77 -0.03 -7.34 2.36
C VAL A 77 -1.46 -6.89 2.09
N PRO A 78 -2.47 -7.75 1.83
CA PRO A 78 -3.85 -7.30 1.65
C PRO A 78 -4.34 -6.44 2.82
N GLY A 79 -4.12 -6.89 4.07
CA GLY A 79 -4.51 -6.14 5.26
C GLY A 79 -3.74 -4.83 5.46
N ILE A 80 -2.49 -4.76 4.98
CA ILE A 80 -1.72 -3.50 4.97
C ILE A 80 -2.33 -2.53 3.96
N ILE A 81 -2.71 -3.01 2.77
CA ILE A 81 -3.36 -2.20 1.76
C ILE A 81 -4.75 -1.73 2.23
N ASP A 82 -5.51 -2.55 2.94
CA ASP A 82 -6.79 -2.15 3.53
C ASP A 82 -6.64 -0.94 4.47
N GLN A 83 -5.65 -0.98 5.36
CA GLN A 83 -5.36 0.11 6.29
C GLN A 83 -4.94 1.38 5.54
N GLU A 84 -4.10 1.24 4.52
CA GLU A 84 -3.63 2.35 3.72
C GLU A 84 -4.77 2.96 2.89
N LEU A 85 -5.62 2.14 2.27
CA LEU A 85 -6.83 2.58 1.57
C LEU A 85 -7.75 3.36 2.50
N ALA A 86 -7.96 2.91 3.73
CA ALA A 86 -8.75 3.63 4.70
C ALA A 86 -8.13 5.01 5.03
N ARG A 87 -6.81 5.07 5.23
CA ARG A 87 -6.06 6.30 5.50
C ARG A 87 -6.15 7.31 4.35
N VAL A 88 -5.87 6.88 3.12
CA VAL A 88 -5.89 7.78 1.95
C VAL A 88 -7.31 8.21 1.61
N SER A 89 -8.30 7.32 1.77
CA SER A 89 -9.71 7.67 1.54
C SER A 89 -10.20 8.71 2.55
N ALA A 90 -9.73 8.65 3.80
CA ALA A 90 -10.03 9.68 4.79
C ALA A 90 -9.47 11.04 4.40
N LEU A 91 -8.21 11.11 3.94
CA LEU A 91 -7.59 12.36 3.47
C LEU A 91 -8.32 12.97 2.27
N VAL A 92 -8.75 12.15 1.31
CA VAL A 92 -9.50 12.63 0.14
C VAL A 92 -10.89 13.17 0.53
N GLY A 93 -11.49 12.64 1.60
CA GLY A 93 -12.80 13.04 2.11
C GLY A 93 -12.79 14.29 3.01
N GLU A 94 -11.63 14.82 3.40
CA GLU A 94 -11.53 16.01 4.25
C GLU A 94 -11.97 17.28 3.48
N PRO A 95 -12.92 18.08 4.01
CA PRO A 95 -13.34 19.33 3.38
C PRO A 95 -12.18 20.33 3.26
N GLU A 96 -12.20 21.16 2.21
CA GLU A 96 -11.26 22.28 2.01
C GLU A 96 -11.38 23.38 3.06
#